data_AF-X0UUG3-F1
#
_entry.id   AF-X0UUG3-F1
#
_cell.length_a   1.000
_cell.length_b   1.000
_cell.length_c   1.000
_cell.angle_alpha   90.00
_cell.angle_beta   90.00
_cell.angle_gamma   90.00
#
_symmetry.space_group_name_H-M   'P 1'
#
loop_
_entity.id
_entity.type
_entity.pdbx_description
1 polymer ?
#
loop_
_entity_poly.entity_id
_entity_poly.type
_entity_poly.pdbx_seq_one_letter_code
_entity_poly.pdbx_strand_id
1 'polypeptide(L)'
;EFTIDILRGFDEWCANYRTKSSTAKPEIEYKITFTKGREILLNDNYPIARPDFDRENEQVFSYLYNHPNEKFTIKQLKGALRINLVKSFHKIVENLGFTRGLKKAFFSVSRDSIEFRNPIKSEDLAPSVVTELNSLIAKG
;
A
#
# COMPACT_ATOMS: atom_id res chain seq x y z
N GLU A 1 -23.14 -47.78 -25.92
CA GLU A 1 -21.76 -47.31 -25.63
C GLU A 1 -21.58 -45.78 -25.68
N PHE A 2 -22.64 -44.96 -25.82
CA PHE A 2 -22.53 -43.50 -25.94
C PHE A 2 -22.20 -42.74 -24.63
N THR A 3 -22.39 -43.36 -23.47
CA THR A 3 -22.30 -42.70 -22.17
C THR A 3 -20.87 -42.58 -21.64
N ILE A 4 -19.95 -43.45 -22.09
CA ILE A 4 -18.57 -43.51 -21.58
C ILE A 4 -17.68 -42.43 -22.24
N ASP A 5 -17.92 -42.10 -23.50
CA ASP A 5 -17.13 -41.08 -24.23
C ASP A 5 -17.37 -39.65 -23.73
N ILE A 6 -18.58 -39.33 -23.28
CA ILE A 6 -18.91 -38.00 -22.73
C ILE A 6 -18.18 -37.74 -21.41
N LEU A 7 -18.06 -38.77 -20.56
CA LEU A 7 -17.38 -38.66 -19.26
C LEU A 7 -15.86 -38.52 -19.43
N ARG A 8 -15.26 -39.24 -20.39
CA ARG A 8 -13.83 -39.10 -20.73
C ARG A 8 -13.48 -37.71 -21.22
N GLY A 9 -14.30 -37.14 -22.12
CA GLY A 9 -14.10 -35.78 -22.61
C GLY A 9 -14.22 -34.73 -21.51
N PHE A 10 -15.06 -34.97 -20.49
CA PHE A 10 -15.21 -34.07 -19.34
C PHE A 10 -14.02 -34.13 -18.38
N ASP A 11 -13.48 -35.32 -18.10
CA ASP A 11 -12.29 -35.48 -17.25
C ASP A 11 -11.05 -34.87 -17.91
N GLU A 12 -10.89 -35.05 -19.22
CA GLU A 12 -9.81 -34.43 -20.00
C GLU A 12 -9.96 -32.90 -20.06
N TRP A 13 -11.18 -32.39 -20.24
CA TRP A 13 -11.47 -30.96 -20.19
C TRP A 13 -11.17 -30.37 -18.81
N CYS A 14 -11.58 -31.05 -17.72
CA CYS A 14 -11.29 -30.63 -16.34
C CYS A 14 -9.78 -30.65 -16.04
N ALA A 15 -9.05 -31.65 -16.53
CA ALA A 15 -7.59 -31.73 -16.35
C ALA A 15 -6.87 -30.60 -17.09
N ASN A 16 -7.30 -30.29 -18.32
CA ASN A 16 -6.73 -29.23 -19.15
C ASN A 16 -7.08 -27.82 -18.61
N TYR A 17 -8.24 -27.65 -17.97
CA TYR A 17 -8.62 -26.40 -17.30
C TYR A 17 -7.81 -26.17 -16.01
N ARG A 18 -7.56 -27.25 -15.24
CA ARG A 18 -6.69 -27.19 -14.04
C ARG A 18 -5.25 -26.86 -14.36
N THR A 19 -4.70 -27.33 -15.48
CA THR A 19 -3.31 -27.06 -15.88
C THR A 19 -3.14 -25.71 -16.57
N LYS A 20 -4.16 -25.18 -17.25
CA LYS A 20 -4.15 -23.83 -17.85
C LYS A 20 -4.53 -22.71 -16.88
N SER A 21 -5.11 -23.04 -15.73
CA SER A 21 -5.38 -22.09 -14.65
C SER A 21 -4.14 -21.81 -13.79
N SER A 22 -2.97 -21.59 -14.40
CA SER A 22 -1.99 -20.69 -13.79
C SER A 22 -2.50 -19.26 -14.03
N THR A 23 -3.60 -18.92 -13.38
CA THR A 23 -4.06 -17.54 -13.23
C THR A 23 -3.06 -16.85 -12.31
N ALA A 24 -1.87 -16.53 -12.84
CA ALA A 24 -1.00 -15.56 -12.22
C ALA A 24 -1.79 -14.25 -12.22
N LYS A 25 -2.43 -13.96 -11.09
CA LYS A 25 -3.02 -12.66 -10.80
C LYS A 25 -1.94 -11.64 -11.16
N PRO A 26 -2.21 -10.63 -12.01
CA PRO A 26 -1.20 -9.67 -12.37
C PRO A 26 -0.60 -9.11 -11.10
N GLU A 27 0.72 -9.20 -10.97
CA GLU A 27 1.47 -8.72 -9.82
C GLU A 27 1.45 -7.19 -9.87
N ILE A 28 0.35 -6.59 -9.41
CA ILE A 28 0.20 -5.14 -9.37
C ILE A 28 1.05 -4.65 -8.19
N GLU A 29 2.01 -3.78 -8.50
CA GLU A 29 2.78 -3.03 -7.50
C GLU A 29 2.11 -1.68 -7.24
N TYR A 30 1.97 -1.34 -5.96
CA TYR A 30 1.53 -0.03 -5.51
C TYR A 30 2.70 0.70 -4.86
N LYS A 31 2.85 1.96 -5.23
CA LYS A 31 3.95 2.80 -4.80
C LYS A 31 3.46 4.18 -4.41
N ILE A 32 3.98 4.67 -3.30
CA ILE A 32 3.87 6.08 -2.93
C ILE A 32 5.12 6.80 -3.40
N THR A 33 4.94 7.94 -4.05
CA THR A 33 6.01 8.85 -4.45
C THR A 33 5.87 10.16 -3.71
N PHE A 34 6.99 10.67 -3.19
CA PHE A 34 7.07 11.99 -2.58
C PHE A 34 7.89 12.93 -3.47
N THR A 35 7.24 13.95 -4.03
CA THR A 35 7.88 14.85 -4.99
C THR A 35 8.66 15.97 -4.29
N LYS A 36 9.56 16.64 -5.03
CA LYS A 36 10.21 17.88 -4.56
C LYS A 36 9.20 19.00 -4.24
N GLY A 37 8.00 18.95 -4.83
CA GLY A 37 6.89 19.87 -4.55
C GLY A 37 6.13 19.59 -3.26
N ARG A 38 6.56 18.57 -2.49
CA ARG A 38 5.91 17.99 -1.31
C ARG A 38 4.58 17.30 -1.63
N GLU A 39 4.42 16.77 -2.84
CA GLU A 39 3.21 16.05 -3.20
C GLU A 39 3.40 14.56 -2.92
N ILE A 40 2.41 13.96 -2.27
CA ILE A 40 2.33 12.53 -2.01
C ILE A 40 1.41 11.95 -3.09
N LEU A 41 1.95 11.08 -3.94
CA LEU A 41 1.25 10.51 -5.09
C LEU A 41 1.16 8.99 -4.93
N LEU A 42 0.02 8.40 -5.28
CA LEU A 42 -0.13 6.96 -5.50
C LEU A 42 0.14 6.65 -6.98
N ASN A 43 1.07 5.74 -7.23
CA ASN A 43 1.52 5.29 -8.55
C ASN A 43 1.79 6.46 -9.50
N ASP A 44 2.41 7.52 -8.98
CA ASP A 44 2.80 8.75 -9.70
C ASP A 44 1.64 9.55 -10.35
N ASN A 45 0.39 9.11 -10.20
CA ASN A 45 -0.76 9.69 -10.91
C ASN A 45 -1.83 10.26 -9.98
N TYR A 46 -2.14 9.58 -8.87
CA TYR A 46 -3.23 10.01 -8.00
C TYR A 46 -2.69 10.82 -6.80
N PRO A 47 -2.98 12.14 -6.70
CA PRO A 47 -2.53 12.95 -5.58
C PRO A 47 -3.30 12.60 -4.30
N ILE A 48 -2.58 12.28 -3.24
CA ILE A 48 -3.15 11.97 -1.92
C ILE A 48 -3.19 13.23 -1.05
N ALA A 49 -2.05 13.91 -0.93
CA ALA A 49 -1.92 15.08 -0.07
C ALA A 49 -0.69 15.91 -0.44
N ARG A 50 -0.68 17.15 0.04
CA ARG A 50 0.47 18.05 -0.02
C ARG A 50 0.74 18.63 1.38
N PRO A 51 1.66 18.02 2.17
CA PRO A 51 1.91 18.46 3.54
C PRO A 51 2.51 19.88 3.58
N ASP A 52 2.16 20.63 4.63
CA ASP A 52 2.72 21.96 4.89
C ASP A 52 4.23 21.91 5.09
N PHE A 53 4.94 22.88 4.52
CA PHE A 53 6.39 22.95 4.53
C PHE A 53 6.91 23.08 5.96
N ASP A 54 7.96 22.32 6.28
CA ASP A 54 8.66 22.39 7.56
C ASP A 54 7.72 22.24 8.77
N ARG A 55 6.66 21.47 8.58
CA ARG A 55 5.73 21.08 9.65
C ARG A 55 5.98 19.64 10.01
N GLU A 56 5.60 19.29 11.24
CA GLU A 56 5.71 17.96 11.82
C GLU A 56 5.29 16.82 10.87
N ASN A 57 4.18 16.98 10.13
CA ASN A 57 3.71 15.93 9.22
C ASN A 57 4.68 15.72 8.04
N GLU A 58 5.21 16.81 7.48
CA GLU A 58 6.13 16.78 6.34
C GLU A 58 7.49 16.21 6.77
N GLN A 59 8.03 16.67 7.89
CA GLN A 59 9.31 16.18 8.39
C GLN A 59 9.26 14.70 8.74
N VAL A 60 8.18 14.25 9.40
CA VAL A 60 7.99 12.82 9.72
C VAL A 60 7.83 12.01 8.44
N PHE A 61 6.99 12.46 7.49
CA PHE A 61 6.78 11.72 6.26
C PHE A 61 8.04 11.66 5.41
N SER A 62 8.78 12.77 5.26
CA SER A 62 10.05 12.81 4.55
C SER A 62 11.06 11.83 5.14
N TYR A 63 11.13 11.72 6.46
CA TYR A 63 12.02 10.76 7.12
C TYR A 63 11.63 9.31 6.83
N LEU A 64 10.34 8.99 6.99
CA LEU A 64 9.82 7.65 6.71
C LEU A 64 9.97 7.26 5.23
N TYR A 65 9.80 8.22 4.31
CA TYR A 65 9.97 7.99 2.88
C TYR A 65 11.42 7.67 2.50
N ASN A 66 12.39 8.26 3.20
CA ASN A 66 13.82 7.97 3.01
C ASN A 66 14.28 6.69 3.72
N HIS A 67 13.45 6.14 4.63
CA HIS A 67 13.70 4.90 5.37
C HIS A 67 12.47 3.97 5.29
N PRO A 68 12.08 3.53 4.09
CA PRO A 68 10.89 2.72 3.92
C PRO A 68 11.12 1.30 4.45
N ASN A 69 10.03 0.64 4.87
CA ASN A 69 9.99 -0.71 5.43
C ASN A 69 10.77 -0.87 6.75
N GLU A 70 11.09 0.25 7.40
CA GLU A 70 11.68 0.29 8.72
C GLU A 70 10.67 0.76 9.78
N LYS A 71 10.77 0.17 10.97
CA LYS A 71 9.92 0.51 12.12
C LYS A 71 10.64 1.50 13.02
N PHE A 72 10.01 2.65 13.24
CA PHE A 72 10.53 3.69 14.12
C PHE A 72 9.61 3.94 15.31
N THR A 73 10.21 4.13 16.47
CA THR A 73 9.53 4.60 17.68
C THR A 73 9.46 6.12 17.74
N ILE A 74 8.55 6.66 18.56
CA ILE A 74 8.49 8.10 18.86
C ILE A 74 9.86 8.64 19.32
N LYS A 75 10.59 7.88 20.15
CA LYS A 75 11.90 8.32 20.66
C LYS A 75 12.93 8.41 19.54
N GLN A 76 12.98 7.41 18.66
CA GLN A 76 13.90 7.41 17.52
C GLN A 76 13.63 8.59 16.58
N LEU A 77 12.37 8.86 16.25
CA LEU A 77 12.01 9.98 15.38
C LEU A 77 12.31 11.34 16.02
N LYS A 78 12.00 11.52 17.31
CA LYS A 78 12.35 12.76 18.03
C LYS A 78 13.86 13.00 18.03
N GLY A 79 14.66 11.96 18.23
CA GLY A 79 16.12 12.03 18.19
C GLY A 79 16.66 12.35 16.80
N ALA A 80 16.16 11.66 15.77
CA ALA A 80 16.61 11.82 14.39
C ALA A 80 16.25 13.19 13.80
N LEU A 81 15.01 13.65 14.04
CA LEU A 81 14.50 14.91 13.51
C LEU A 81 14.84 16.12 14.39
N ARG A 82 15.27 15.90 15.63
CA ARG A 82 15.50 16.95 16.64
C ARG A 82 14.26 17.83 16.86
N ILE A 83 13.07 17.27 16.70
CA ILE A 83 11.79 17.95 16.93
C ILE A 83 11.01 17.34 18.09
N ASN A 84 10.12 18.15 18.65
CA ASN A 84 9.08 17.64 19.55
C ASN A 84 7.86 17.20 18.73
N LEU A 85 7.68 15.88 18.62
CA LEU A 85 6.41 15.32 18.14
C LEU A 85 5.30 15.59 19.16
N VAL A 86 4.28 16.33 18.71
CA VAL A 86 3.08 16.70 19.48
C VAL A 86 1.90 15.81 19.07
N LYS A 87 1.80 15.46 17.78
CA LYS A 87 0.73 14.61 17.26
C LYS A 87 1.06 13.13 17.47
N SER A 88 0.01 12.32 17.60
CA SER A 88 0.14 10.87 17.53
C SER A 88 0.42 10.44 16.08
N PHE A 89 1.07 9.28 15.91
CA PHE A 89 1.30 8.72 14.58
C PHE A 89 0.00 8.48 13.80
N HIS A 90 -1.07 8.05 14.47
CA HIS A 90 -2.37 7.92 13.84
C HIS A 90 -2.86 9.25 13.25
N LYS A 91 -2.66 10.36 13.98
CA LYS A 91 -3.08 11.69 13.51
C LYS A 91 -2.19 12.22 12.39
N ILE A 92 -0.89 11.94 12.44
CA ILE A 92 0.04 12.30 11.36
C ILE A 92 -0.38 11.59 10.06
N VAL A 93 -0.54 10.27 10.10
CA VAL A 93 -0.94 9.47 8.92
C VAL A 93 -2.28 9.92 8.35
N GLU A 94 -3.26 10.23 9.21
CA GLU A 94 -4.55 10.78 8.78
C GLU A 94 -4.40 12.15 8.11
N ASN A 95 -3.62 13.07 8.70
CA ASN A 95 -3.40 14.40 8.13
C ASN A 95 -2.63 14.36 6.80
N LEU A 96 -1.90 13.28 6.53
CA LEU A 96 -1.22 13.02 5.26
C LEU A 96 -2.16 12.40 4.21
N GLY A 97 -3.46 12.29 4.49
CA GLY A 97 -4.46 11.76 3.56
C GLY A 97 -4.55 10.23 3.52
N PHE A 98 -3.73 9.52 4.30
CA PHE A 98 -3.79 8.06 4.39
C PHE A 98 -4.93 7.64 5.32
N THR A 99 -6.07 7.37 4.70
CA THR A 99 -7.26 6.85 5.38
C THR A 99 -7.61 5.46 4.84
N ARG A 100 -8.43 4.69 5.58
CA ARG A 100 -8.99 3.40 5.14
C ARG A 100 -7.97 2.46 4.48
N GLY A 101 -8.15 2.10 3.20
CA GLY A 101 -7.31 1.17 2.47
C GLY A 101 -5.89 1.69 2.27
N LEU A 102 -5.72 2.99 2.00
CA LEU A 102 -4.39 3.61 1.88
C LEU A 102 -3.57 3.45 3.17
N LYS A 103 -4.19 3.74 4.32
CA LYS A 103 -3.54 3.52 5.62
C LYS A 103 -3.19 2.06 5.84
N LYS A 104 -4.14 1.14 5.59
CA LYS A 104 -3.94 -0.31 5.77
C LYS A 104 -2.87 -0.88 4.86
N ALA A 105 -2.72 -0.35 3.65
CA ALA A 105 -1.68 -0.73 2.72
C ALA A 105 -0.32 -0.20 3.22
N PHE A 106 -0.17 1.12 3.30
CA PHE A 106 1.14 1.75 3.40
C PHE A 106 1.66 1.97 4.82
N PHE A 107 0.83 1.80 5.85
CA PHE A 107 1.24 2.10 7.23
C PHE A 107 0.86 1.01 8.23
N SER A 108 1.83 0.64 9.06
CA SER A 108 1.59 -0.05 10.33
C SER A 108 1.84 0.96 11.45
N VAL A 109 0.83 1.19 12.29
CA VAL A 109 0.90 2.23 13.33
C VAL A 109 0.41 1.66 14.65
N SER A 110 1.26 1.77 15.68
CA SER A 110 0.89 1.56 17.08
C SER A 110 0.83 2.89 17.83
N ARG A 111 0.62 2.82 19.15
CA ARG A 111 0.68 3.98 20.04
C ARG A 111 2.02 4.70 20.00
N ASP A 112 3.11 3.95 19.82
CA ASP A 112 4.49 4.38 20.06
C ASP A 112 5.44 4.11 18.89
N SER A 113 4.97 3.42 17.85
CA SER A 113 5.76 3.07 16.67
C SER A 113 4.98 3.24 15.37
N ILE A 114 5.72 3.46 14.30
CA ILE A 114 5.23 3.62 12.94
C ILE A 114 6.19 2.93 11.97
N GLU A 115 5.62 2.34 10.93
CA GLU A 115 6.32 1.76 9.80
C GLU A 115 5.60 2.20 8.54
N PHE A 116 6.37 2.69 7.57
CA PHE A 116 5.89 3.04 6.25
C PHE A 116 6.37 1.98 5.26
N ARG A 117 5.45 1.23 4.66
CA ARG A 117 5.75 0.15 3.72
C ARG A 117 5.68 0.68 2.30
N ASN A 118 6.76 0.60 1.54
CA ASN A 118 6.81 1.10 0.17
C ASN A 118 8.02 0.54 -0.59
N PRO A 119 7.87 0.01 -1.82
CA PRO A 119 6.60 -0.33 -2.50
C PRO A 119 5.89 -1.53 -1.86
N ILE A 120 4.66 -1.83 -2.31
CA ILE A 120 3.87 -2.98 -1.84
C ILE A 120 3.24 -3.72 -3.01
N LYS A 121 3.28 -5.05 -2.97
CA LYS A 121 2.64 -5.90 -3.97
C LYS A 121 1.19 -6.20 -3.60
N SER A 122 0.34 -6.35 -4.62
CA SER A 122 -1.08 -6.69 -4.43
C SER A 122 -1.34 -8.07 -3.81
N GLU A 123 -0.33 -8.93 -3.76
CA GLU A 123 -0.37 -10.22 -3.05
C GLU A 123 -0.31 -10.07 -1.53
N ASP A 124 0.36 -9.03 -1.04
CA ASP A 124 0.50 -8.73 0.40
C ASP A 124 -0.73 -7.98 0.96
N LEU A 125 -1.71 -7.69 0.11
CA LEU A 125 -2.87 -6.87 0.43
C LEU A 125 -4.16 -7.69 0.43
N ALA A 126 -5.04 -7.36 1.36
CA ALA A 126 -6.40 -7.89 1.35
C ALA A 126 -7.13 -7.48 0.04
N PRO A 127 -7.93 -8.36 -0.59
CA PRO A 127 -8.62 -8.05 -1.84
C PRO A 127 -9.45 -6.76 -1.80
N SER A 128 -10.07 -6.45 -0.67
CA SER A 128 -10.84 -5.21 -0.49
C SER A 128 -9.97 -3.95 -0.58
N VAL A 129 -8.73 -4.00 -0.08
CA VAL A 129 -7.76 -2.89 -0.18
C VAL A 129 -7.29 -2.74 -1.63
N VAL A 130 -7.00 -3.85 -2.32
CA VAL A 130 -6.63 -3.85 -3.75
C VAL A 130 -7.72 -3.18 -4.60
N THR A 131 -8.99 -3.54 -4.38
CA THR A 131 -10.12 -2.91 -5.09
C THR A 131 -10.20 -1.41 -4.81
N GLU A 132 -10.01 -0.99 -3.55
CA GLU A 132 -10.00 0.42 -3.17
C GLU A 132 -8.88 1.19 -3.88
N LEU A 133 -7.64 0.68 -3.85
CA LEU A 133 -6.49 1.32 -4.50
C LEU A 133 -6.66 1.44 -6.02
N ASN A 134 -7.11 0.38 -6.68
CA ASN A 134 -7.40 0.41 -8.12
C ASN A 134 -8.46 1.47 -8.47
N SER A 135 -9.47 1.65 -7.62
CA SER A 135 -10.50 2.67 -7.82
C SER A 135 -9.98 4.11 -7.69
N LEU A 136 -8.91 4.32 -6.91
CA LEU A 136 -8.26 5.63 -6.78
C LEU A 136 -7.38 5.91 -8.00
N ILE A 137 -6.58 4.92 -8.41
CA ILE A 137 -5.71 5.05 -9.59
C ILE A 137 -6.53 5.32 -10.85
N ALA A 138 -7.70 4.69 -10.99
CA ALA A 138 -8.60 4.93 -12.13
C ALA A 138 -9.25 6.32 -12.15
N LYS A 139 -9.15 7.11 -11.06
CA LYS A 139 -9.70 8.47 -10.95
C LYS A 139 -8.67 9.58 -11.17
N GLY A 140 -7.38 9.26 -11.07
CA GLY A 140 -6.28 10.19 -11.36
C GLY A 140 -6.04 10.27 -12.86
#